data_AF-A0A9Q3PWP2-F1
#
_entry.id   AF-A0A9Q3PWP2-F1
#
_cell.length_a   1.000
_cell.length_b   1.000
_cell.length_c   1.000
_cell.angle_alpha   90.00
_cell.angle_beta   90.00
_cell.angle_gamma   90.00
#
_symmetry.space_group_name_H-M   'P 1'
#
loop_
_entity.id
_entity.type
_entity.pdbx_description
1 polymer ?
#
loop_
_entity_poly.entity_id
_entity_poly.type
_entity_poly.pdbx_seq_one_letter_code
_entity_poly.pdbx_strand_id
1 'polypeptide(L)' 'MDLPPSSYHGSLEELWDEEEEPEEVKTVLSVVASVYHPYLDVFSKVKAENLPPHFTCDHHIKLEGSLPTVGVIYSLSNK' A
#
# COMPACT_ATOMS: atom_id res chain seq x y z
N MET A 1 36.42 45.71 7.55
CA MET A 1 36.51 44.45 8.32
C MET A 1 35.17 43.77 8.13
N ASP A 2 35.06 43.07 7.01
CA ASP A 2 33.80 42.50 6.52
C ASP A 2 33.59 41.13 7.19
N LEU A 3 32.43 40.95 7.82
CA LEU A 3 32.03 39.70 8.46
C LEU A 3 31.68 38.65 7.38
N PRO A 4 31.97 37.35 7.60
CA PRO A 4 31.68 36.29 6.63
C PRO A 4 30.18 35.93 6.56
N PRO A 5 29.72 35.27 5.48
CA PRO A 5 28.31 34.96 5.27
C PRO A 5 27.92 33.77 6.13
N SER A 6 27.41 34.04 7.33
CA SER A 6 26.91 33.00 8.23
C SER A 6 25.64 33.50 8.89
N SER A 7 24.50 33.20 8.25
CA SER A 7 23.28 32.76 8.93
C SER A 7 22.13 32.75 7.93
N TYR A 8 22.25 31.91 6.89
CA TYR A 8 21.03 31.26 6.40
C TYR A 8 20.86 30.01 7.25
N HIS A 9 20.48 30.22 8.51
CA HIS A 9 19.80 29.19 9.28
C HIS A 9 18.35 29.22 8.78
N GLY A 10 18.14 28.76 7.54
CA GLY A 10 16.82 28.30 7.15
C GLY A 10 16.53 27.15 8.09
N SER A 11 15.60 27.37 9.01
CA SER A 11 15.18 26.32 9.94
C SER A 11 14.72 25.14 9.11
N LEU A 12 15.29 23.97 9.39
CA LEU A 12 14.89 22.70 8.79
C LEU A 12 13.43 22.34 9.18
N GLU A 13 12.79 23.14 10.04
CA GLU A 13 11.43 22.95 10.56
C GLU A 13 10.34 23.55 9.65
N GLU A 14 10.68 24.25 8.55
CA GLU A 14 9.69 24.84 7.62
C GLU A 14 9.32 23.95 6.41
N LEU A 15 9.74 22.67 6.40
CA LEU A 15 9.38 21.68 5.37
C LEU A 15 8.89 20.36 5.98
N TRP A 16 8.20 20.42 7.11
CA TRP A 16 7.22 19.39 7.41
C TRP A 16 5.92 19.93 6.85
N ASP A 17 5.63 19.55 5.60
CA ASP A 17 4.26 19.51 5.12
C ASP A 17 3.43 18.91 6.26
N GLU A 18 2.47 19.68 6.78
CA GLU A 18 1.40 19.10 7.59
C GLU A 18 0.65 18.17 6.65
N GLU A 19 1.19 16.96 6.43
CA GLU A 19 0.53 15.87 5.75
C GLU A 19 -0.73 15.61 6.55
N GLU A 20 -1.83 16.18 6.08
CA GLU A 20 -3.18 15.86 6.52
C GLU A 20 -3.28 14.34 6.49
N GLU A 21 -3.17 13.71 7.67
CA GLU A 21 -3.24 12.27 7.76
C GLU A 21 -4.54 11.83 7.09
N PRO A 22 -4.48 10.94 6.09
CA PRO A 22 -5.67 10.57 5.34
C PRO A 22 -6.71 10.06 6.32
N GLU A 23 -7.96 10.52 6.20
CA GLU A 23 -9.05 10.22 7.15
C GLU A 23 -9.16 8.72 7.48
N GLU A 24 -8.80 7.87 6.52
CA GLU A 24 -8.70 6.42 6.67
C GLU A 24 -7.76 5.99 7.81
N VAL A 25 -6.55 6.55 7.91
CA VAL A 25 -5.56 6.20 8.94
C VAL A 25 -6.09 6.52 10.35
N LYS A 26 -6.75 7.66 10.50
CA LYS A 26 -7.37 8.07 11.77
C LYS A 26 -8.48 7.11 12.20
N THR A 27 -9.29 6.63 11.26
CA THR A 27 -10.31 5.61 11.57
C THR A 27 -9.70 4.29 12.00
N VAL A 28 -8.65 3.82 11.30
CA VAL A 28 -7.98 2.56 11.60
C VAL A 28 -7.28 2.61 12.97
N LEU A 29 -6.60 3.71 13.29
CA LEU A 29 -5.96 3.92 14.60
C LEU A 29 -6.94 3.81 15.77
N SER A 30 -8.19 4.20 15.58
CA SER A 30 -9.22 4.16 16.62
C SER A 30 -9.75 2.74 16.92
N VAL A 31 -9.64 1.82 15.95
CA VAL A 31 -10.18 0.45 16.04
C VAL A 31 -9.08 -0.56 16.36
N VAL A 32 -7.87 -0.33 15.82
CA VAL A 32 -6.76 -1.28 15.89
C VAL A 32 -5.98 -1.09 17.19
N ALA A 33 -5.68 -2.20 17.87
CA ALA A 33 -4.87 -2.18 19.09
C ALA A 33 -3.46 -1.62 18.80
N SER A 34 -2.89 -0.92 19.78
CA SER A 34 -1.60 -0.22 19.63
C SER A 34 -0.44 -1.11 19.18
N VAL A 35 -0.46 -2.39 19.55
CA VAL A 35 0.54 -3.40 19.12
C VAL A 35 0.60 -3.54 17.59
N TYR A 36 -0.49 -3.24 16.89
CA TYR A 36 -0.58 -3.35 15.44
C TYR A 36 -0.42 -2.02 14.70
N HIS A 37 -0.24 -0.89 15.40
CA HIS A 37 0.01 0.42 14.78
C HIS A 37 1.26 0.45 13.87
N PRO A 38 2.32 -0.34 14.11
CA PRO A 38 3.42 -0.46 13.14
C PRO A 38 3.04 -1.10 11.79
N TYR A 39 1.85 -1.72 11.70
CA TYR A 39 1.36 -2.43 10.52
C TYR A 39 0.08 -1.79 9.94
N LEU A 40 -0.12 -0.48 10.14
CA LEU A 40 -1.30 0.24 9.65
C LEU A 40 -1.47 0.14 8.13
N ASP A 41 -0.37 -0.04 7.41
CA ASP A 41 -0.38 -0.20 5.96
C ASP A 41 -1.12 -1.46 5.49
N VAL A 42 -1.14 -2.52 6.30
CA VAL A 42 -1.89 -3.76 6.05
C VAL A 42 -3.40 -3.51 6.06
N PHE A 43 -3.86 -2.46 6.76
CA PHE A 43 -5.27 -2.09 6.86
C PHE A 43 -5.70 -1.08 5.79
N SER A 44 -4.81 -0.65 4.91
CA SER A 44 -5.15 0.26 3.81
C SER A 44 -6.04 -0.43 2.78
N LYS A 45 -7.25 0.11 2.59
CA LYS A 45 -8.20 -0.38 1.59
C LYS A 45 -7.62 -0.27 0.18
N VAL A 46 -6.97 0.86 -0.11
CA VAL A 46 -6.36 1.11 -1.43
C VAL A 46 -5.30 0.05 -1.73
N LYS A 47 -4.43 -0.30 -0.77
CA LYS A 47 -3.44 -1.35 -0.98
C LYS A 47 -4.09 -2.73 -1.10
N ALA A 48 -5.15 -3.01 -0.36
CA ALA A 48 -5.86 -4.30 -0.40
C ALA A 48 -6.60 -4.55 -1.72
N GLU A 49 -7.04 -3.50 -2.41
CA GLU A 49 -7.67 -3.61 -3.73
C GLU A 49 -6.67 -3.86 -4.87
N ASN A 50 -5.37 -3.69 -4.61
CA ASN A 50 -4.32 -3.93 -5.58
C ASN A 50 -3.60 -5.26 -5.33
N LEU A 51 -3.19 -5.93 -6.41
CA LEU A 51 -2.36 -7.11 -6.28
C LEU A 51 -0.98 -6.71 -5.72
N PRO A 52 -0.42 -7.47 -4.76
CA PRO A 52 0.95 -7.26 -4.34
C PRO A 52 1.90 -7.49 -5.53
N PRO A 53 3.12 -6.92 -5.49
CA PRO A 53 4.14 -7.20 -6.49
C PRO A 53 4.41 -8.71 -6.60
N HIS A 54 4.82 -9.17 -7.79
CA HIS A 54 5.25 -10.55 -7.96
C HIS A 54 6.49 -10.85 -7.13
N PHE A 55 6.50 -11.99 -6.44
CA PHE A 55 7.62 -12.47 -5.64
C PHE A 55 8.20 -13.78 -6.19
N THR A 56 9.47 -14.03 -5.84
CA THR A 56 10.19 -15.26 -6.24
C THR A 56 9.58 -16.53 -5.65
N CYS A 57 8.78 -16.40 -4.59
CA CYS A 57 8.07 -17.48 -3.93
C CYS A 57 6.60 -17.61 -4.37
N ASP A 58 6.18 -16.88 -5.40
CA ASP A 58 4.83 -17.02 -5.94
C ASP A 58 4.58 -18.46 -6.39
N HIS A 59 3.33 -18.91 -6.28
CA HIS A 59 2.99 -20.27 -6.67
C HIS A 59 3.11 -20.43 -8.19
N HIS A 60 4.05 -21.27 -8.62
CA HIS A 60 4.25 -21.58 -10.04
C HIS A 60 3.64 -22.94 -10.38
N ILE A 61 2.68 -22.93 -11.30
CA ILE A 61 2.12 -24.17 -11.85
C ILE A 61 2.97 -24.58 -13.05
N LYS A 62 3.64 -25.74 -12.95
CA LYS A 62 4.32 -26.35 -14.09
C LYS A 62 3.26 -26.96 -15.00
N LEU A 63 3.18 -26.47 -16.24
CA LEU A 63 2.27 -27.02 -17.23
C LEU A 63 2.88 -28.29 -17.83
N GLU A 64 2.10 -29.37 -17.82
CA GLU A 64 2.46 -30.65 -18.43
C GLU A 64 1.35 -31.09 -19.41
N GLY A 65 1.73 -31.67 -20.55
CA GLY A 65 0.78 -32.20 -21.54
C GLY A 65 0.31 -31.18 -22.59
N SER A 66 -0.84 -31.48 -23.22
CA SER A 66 -1.46 -30.66 -24.27
C SER A 66 -2.22 -29.46 -23.72
N LEU A 67 -2.41 -28.42 -24.54
CA LEU A 67 -3.16 -27.22 -24.17
C LEU A 67 -4.60 -27.56 -23.71
N PRO A 68 -5.12 -26.90 -22.66
CA PRO A 68 -6.47 -27.13 -22.18
C PRO A 68 -7.51 -26.69 -23.22
N THR A 69 -8.59 -27.45 -23.35
CA THR A 69 -9.73 -27.08 -24.18
C THR A 69 -10.56 -25.98 -23.52
N VAL A 70 -11.05 -25.02 -24.30
CA VAL A 70 -11.97 -23.99 -23.80
C VAL A 70 -13.30 -24.64 -23.43
N GLY A 71 -13.69 -24.54 -22.16
CA GLY A 71 -14.98 -25.03 -21.65
C GLY A 71 -16.11 -24.02 -21.88
N VAL A 72 -17.36 -24.51 -21.86
CA VAL A 72 -18.55 -23.63 -21.87
C VAL A 72 -18.82 -23.08 -20.47
N ILE A 73 -19.18 -21.81 -20.38
CA ILE A 73 -19.63 -21.19 -19.13
C ILE A 73 -21.14 -21.44 -19.01
N TYR A 74 -21.55 -22.19 -17.99
CA TYR A 74 -22.96 -22.46 -17.74
C TYR A 74 -23.63 -21.28 -17.01
N SER A 75 -24.84 -20.92 -17.44
CA SER A 75 -25.63 -19.87 -16.78
C SER A 75 -25.97 -20.27 -15.35
N LEU A 76 -25.68 -19.38 -14.39
CA LEU A 76 -25.99 -19.58 -12.97
C LEU A 76 -27.30 -18.90 -12.54
N SER A 77 -27.95 -18.15 -13.42
CA SER A 77 -29.27 -17.58 -13.13
C SER A 77 -30.39 -18.58 -13.40
N ASN A 78 -31.39 -18.62 -12.52
CA ASN A 78 -32.65 -19.29 -12.82
C ASN A 78 -33.38 -18.56 -13.96
N LYS A 79 -34.11 -19.33 -14.76
CA LYS A 79 -34.84 -18.87 -15.94
C LYS A 79 -36.17 -18.22 -15.56
#